data_AF-A0A3D0R5L2-F1
#
_entry.id   AF-A0A3D0R5L2-F1
#
_cell.length_a   1.000
_cell.length_b   1.000
_cell.length_c   1.000
_cell.angle_alpha   90.00
_cell.angle_beta   90.00
_cell.angle_gamma   90.00
#
_symmetry.space_group_name_H-M   'P 1'
#
loop_
_entity.id
_entity.type
_entity.pdbx_description
1 polymer ?
#
loop_
_entity_poly.entity_id
_entity_poly.type
_entity_poly.pdbx_seq_one_letter_code
_entity_poly.pdbx_strand_id
1 'polypeptide(L)'
;MPKKTYLNALFFNLNRFKLSRTILNIVFVLALVLLTSLSFLAHYHVKTLIKSNNWVTHTYQVINSIESALYYMVDIESHQRAFIILQQDHELNIFDALKDDLRKNVEQL
;
A
#
# COMPACT_ATOMS: atom_id res chain seq x y z
N MET A 1 32.51 -40.71 -12.28
CA MET A 1 31.72 -39.45 -12.21
C MET A 1 31.75 -38.75 -13.58
N PRO A 2 30.61 -38.63 -14.33
CA PRO A 2 30.57 -37.74 -15.49
C PRO A 2 29.28 -36.90 -15.55
N LYS A 3 29.22 -35.79 -14.79
CA LYS A 3 28.10 -34.81 -14.86
C LYS A 3 28.34 -33.67 -15.86
N LYS A 4 29.54 -33.61 -16.48
CA LYS A 4 29.99 -32.54 -17.39
C LYS A 4 29.58 -32.75 -18.87
N THR A 5 29.05 -33.93 -19.22
CA THR A 5 28.77 -34.30 -20.63
C THR A 5 27.53 -33.60 -21.20
N TYR A 6 26.49 -33.36 -20.39
CA TYR A 6 25.24 -32.72 -20.86
C TYR A 6 25.38 -31.22 -21.10
N LEU A 7 26.28 -30.57 -20.34
CA LEU A 7 26.48 -29.13 -20.40
C LEU A 7 27.21 -28.73 -21.70
N ASN A 8 28.18 -29.53 -22.14
CA ASN A 8 28.91 -29.29 -23.39
C ASN A 8 28.12 -29.65 -24.66
N ALA A 9 27.20 -30.61 -24.59
CA ALA A 9 26.32 -30.97 -25.70
C ALA A 9 25.33 -29.84 -26.04
N LEU A 10 24.87 -29.10 -25.02
CA LEU A 10 23.98 -27.96 -25.18
C LEU A 10 24.69 -26.77 -25.87
N PHE A 11 25.97 -26.52 -25.54
CA PHE A 11 26.76 -25.47 -26.20
C PHE A 11 27.22 -25.83 -27.62
N PHE A 12 27.50 -27.11 -27.92
CA PHE A 12 27.95 -27.52 -29.26
C PHE A 12 26.85 -27.41 -30.33
N ASN A 13 25.58 -27.56 -29.95
CA ASN A 13 24.45 -27.44 -30.87
C ASN A 13 24.10 -25.98 -31.24
N LEU A 14 24.72 -24.98 -30.61
CA LEU A 14 24.53 -23.56 -30.93
C LEU A 14 25.31 -23.11 -32.18
N ASN A 15 26.36 -23.85 -32.56
CA ASN A 15 27.24 -23.44 -33.68
C ASN A 15 26.72 -23.85 -35.07
N ARG A 16 25.49 -24.38 -35.16
CA ARG A 16 24.85 -24.82 -36.42
C ARG A 16 23.70 -23.90 -36.86
N PHE A 17 23.36 -22.87 -36.09
CA PHE A 17 22.31 -21.91 -36.44
C PHE A 17 22.78 -20.98 -37.57
N LYS A 18 22.64 -21.41 -38.82
CA LYS A 18 22.68 -20.49 -39.96
C LYS A 18 21.54 -19.50 -39.80
N LEU A 19 21.82 -18.21 -39.93
CA LEU A 19 20.86 -17.11 -39.81
C LEU A 19 19.84 -17.18 -40.96
N SER A 20 18.89 -18.09 -40.86
CA SER A 20 17.79 -18.21 -41.82
C SER A 20 16.70 -17.23 -41.44
N ARG A 21 15.94 -16.78 -42.44
CA ARG A 21 14.81 -15.85 -42.28
C ARG A 21 13.80 -16.32 -41.21
N THR A 22 13.67 -17.63 -41.02
CA THR A 22 12.77 -18.25 -40.04
C THR A 22 13.26 -18.10 -38.60
N ILE A 23 14.57 -18.24 -38.36
CA ILE A 23 15.16 -18.09 -37.01
C ILE A 23 15.01 -16.65 -36.52
N LEU A 24 15.22 -15.67 -37.41
CA LEU A 24 15.04 -14.26 -37.08
C LEU A 24 13.59 -13.95 -36.68
N ASN A 25 12.62 -14.50 -37.41
CA ASN A 25 11.20 -14.33 -37.08
C ASN A 25 10.81 -14.99 -35.76
N ILE A 26 11.37 -16.17 -35.44
CA ILE A 26 11.15 -16.86 -34.16
C ILE A 26 11.69 -16.03 -33.00
N VAL A 27 12.91 -15.49 -33.12
CA VAL A 27 13.51 -14.65 -32.08
C VAL A 27 12.71 -13.36 -31.88
N PHE A 28 12.21 -12.75 -32.96
CA PHE A 28 11.36 -11.56 -32.89
C PHE A 28 10.03 -11.82 -32.19
N VAL A 29 9.35 -12.90 -32.54
CA VAL A 29 8.08 -13.30 -31.88
C VAL A 29 8.33 -13.65 -30.42
N LEU A 30 9.42 -14.35 -30.11
CA LEU A 30 9.80 -14.67 -28.73
C LEU A 30 10.05 -13.40 -27.92
N ALA A 31 10.76 -12.42 -28.48
CA ALA A 31 11.01 -11.14 -27.83
C ALA A 31 9.71 -10.37 -27.55
N LEU A 32 8.77 -10.35 -28.51
CA LEU A 32 7.45 -9.74 -28.31
C LEU A 32 6.64 -10.44 -27.21
N VAL A 33 6.60 -11.78 -27.22
CA VAL A 33 5.91 -12.56 -26.18
C VAL A 33 6.50 -12.26 -24.81
N LEU A 34 7.83 -12.23 -24.70
CA LEU A 34 8.51 -11.87 -23.45
C LEU A 34 8.12 -10.46 -23.00
N LEU A 35 8.14 -9.47 -23.89
CA LEU A 35 7.81 -8.09 -23.55
C LEU A 35 6.35 -7.95 -23.08
N THR A 36 5.41 -8.62 -23.75
CA THR A 36 4.00 -8.66 -23.32
C THR A 36 3.81 -9.38 -21.99
N SER A 37 4.55 -10.46 -21.76
CA SER A 37 4.52 -11.22 -20.50
C SER A 37 5.04 -10.37 -19.34
N LEU A 38 6.18 -9.69 -19.52
CA LEU A 38 6.72 -8.76 -18.52
C LEU A 38 5.74 -7.62 -18.21
N SER A 39 5.09 -7.05 -19.22
CA SER A 39 4.07 -6.01 -19.03
C SER A 39 2.88 -6.52 -18.20
N PHE A 40 2.40 -7.73 -18.50
CA PHE A 40 1.32 -8.36 -17.76
C PHE A 40 1.69 -8.66 -16.30
N LEU A 41 2.88 -9.24 -16.08
CA LEU A 41 3.41 -9.50 -14.73
C LEU A 41 3.57 -8.21 -13.94
N ALA A 42 4.15 -7.17 -14.54
CA ALA A 42 4.33 -5.87 -13.90
C ALA A 42 3.00 -5.27 -13.44
N HIS A 43 1.96 -5.34 -14.30
CA HIS A 43 0.62 -4.87 -13.93
C HIS A 43 0.01 -5.67 -12.76
N TYR A 44 0.26 -6.98 -12.71
CA TYR A 44 -0.17 -7.83 -11.60
C TYR A 44 0.54 -7.47 -10.28
N HIS A 45 1.86 -7.26 -10.33
CA HIS A 45 2.65 -6.91 -9.14
C HIS A 45 2.29 -5.52 -8.59
N VAL A 46 2.08 -4.53 -9.46
CA VAL A 46 1.67 -3.17 -9.05
C VAL A 46 0.33 -3.19 -8.30
N LYS A 47 -0.64 -4.02 -8.72
CA LYS A 47 -1.93 -4.15 -7.99
C LYS A 47 -1.75 -4.66 -6.56
N THR A 48 -0.85 -5.61 -6.35
CA THR A 48 -0.53 -6.13 -5.01
C THR A 48 0.19 -5.09 -4.14
N LEU A 49 1.09 -4.30 -4.74
CA LEU A 49 1.77 -3.17 -4.08
C LEU A 49 0.79 -2.06 -3.68
N ILE A 50 -0.17 -1.74 -4.54
CA ILE A 50 -1.24 -0.78 -4.24
C ILE A 50 -2.12 -1.29 -3.09
N LYS A 51 -2.47 -2.59 -3.11
CA LYS A 51 -3.27 -3.20 -2.03
C LYS A 51 -2.54 -3.17 -0.68
N SER A 52 -1.24 -3.41 -0.66
CA SER A 52 -0.42 -3.30 0.56
C SER A 52 -0.29 -1.86 1.05
N ASN A 53 -0.20 -0.88 0.14
CA ASN A 53 -0.19 0.54 0.51
C ASN A 53 -1.52 0.98 1.12
N ASN A 54 -2.65 0.43 0.66
CA ASN A 54 -3.96 0.81 1.18
C ASN A 54 -4.11 0.51 2.69
N TRP A 55 -3.51 -0.58 3.18
CA TRP A 55 -3.49 -0.89 4.61
C TRP A 55 -2.67 0.11 5.41
N VAL A 56 -1.53 0.55 4.87
CA VAL A 56 -0.70 1.60 5.47
C VAL A 56 -1.47 2.92 5.53
N THR A 57 -2.12 3.31 4.42
CA THR A 57 -2.98 4.50 4.37
C THR A 57 -4.10 4.44 5.41
N HIS A 58 -4.77 3.29 5.54
CA HIS A 58 -5.83 3.10 6.54
C HIS A 58 -5.29 3.19 7.98
N THR A 59 -4.11 2.63 8.27
CA THR A 59 -3.49 2.76 9.60
C THR A 59 -3.20 4.22 9.93
N TYR A 60 -2.67 5.01 8.98
CA TYR A 60 -2.47 6.44 9.20
C TYR A 60 -3.79 7.20 9.43
N GLN A 61 -4.86 6.85 8.71
CA GLN A 61 -6.19 7.43 8.93
C GLN A 61 -6.73 7.13 10.34
N VAL A 62 -6.57 5.89 10.80
CA VAL A 62 -6.97 5.48 12.15
C VAL A 62 -6.16 6.20 13.22
N ILE A 63 -4.83 6.28 13.07
CA ILE A 63 -3.96 7.01 14.02
C ILE A 63 -4.38 8.48 14.12
N ASN A 64 -4.59 9.15 12.99
CA ASN A 64 -4.99 10.55 12.97
C ASN A 64 -6.36 10.78 13.63
N SER A 65 -7.29 9.84 13.46
CA SER A 65 -8.61 9.88 14.08
C SER A 65 -8.52 9.67 15.60
N ILE A 66 -7.64 8.78 16.06
CA ILE A 66 -7.35 8.56 17.49
C ILE A 66 -6.69 9.80 18.11
N GLU A 67 -5.72 10.42 17.45
CA GLU A 67 -5.08 11.65 17.93
C GLU A 67 -6.10 12.79 18.06
N SER A 68 -6.99 12.93 17.08
CA SER A 68 -8.07 13.92 17.13
C SER A 68 -9.02 13.66 18.30
N ALA A 69 -9.43 12.41 18.50
CA ALA A 69 -10.27 12.02 19.63
C ALA A 69 -9.59 12.28 20.99
N LEU A 70 -8.28 12.02 21.10
CA LEU A 70 -7.50 12.30 22.29
C LEU A 70 -7.44 13.81 22.58
N TYR A 71 -7.23 14.63 21.54
CA TYR A 71 -7.22 16.08 21.68
C TYR A 71 -8.56 16.60 22.23
N TYR A 72 -9.68 16.18 21.64
CA TYR A 72 -11.00 16.53 22.14
C TYR A 72 -11.24 16.05 23.57
N MET A 73 -10.75 14.87 23.94
CA MET A 73 -10.90 14.34 25.30
C MET A 73 -10.13 15.16 26.34
N VAL A 74 -8.92 15.62 26.01
CA VAL A 74 -8.11 16.50 26.87
C VAL A 74 -8.76 17.88 27.00
N ASP A 75 -9.31 18.42 25.91
CA ASP A 75 -10.04 19.69 25.96
C ASP A 75 -11.30 19.57 26.81
N ILE A 76 -12.08 18.49 26.65
CA ILE A 76 -13.26 18.21 27.47
C ILE A 76 -12.88 18.17 28.96
N GLU A 77 -11.79 17.50 29.32
CA GLU A 77 -11.31 17.41 30.70
C GLU A 77 -10.89 18.78 31.24
N SER A 78 -10.23 19.59 30.41
CA SER A 78 -9.82 20.96 30.77
C SER A 78 -11.02 21.87 31.02
N HIS A 79 -12.03 21.87 30.13
CA HIS A 79 -13.25 22.67 30.29
C HIS A 79 -14.09 22.17 31.47
N GLN A 80 -14.14 20.86 31.71
CA GLN A 80 -14.82 20.29 32.89
C GLN A 80 -14.16 20.78 34.20
N ARG A 81 -12.82 20.81 34.26
CA ARG A 81 -12.10 21.36 35.42
C ARG A 81 -12.33 22.86 35.57
N ALA A 82 -12.31 23.60 34.46
CA ALA A 82 -12.57 25.03 34.44
C ALA A 82 -13.99 25.35 34.94
N PHE A 83 -15.00 24.59 34.51
CA PHE A 83 -16.38 24.70 35.01
C PHE A 83 -16.46 24.50 36.53
N ILE A 84 -15.79 23.48 37.08
CA ILE A 84 -15.82 23.20 38.52
C ILE A 84 -15.23 24.38 39.33
N ILE A 85 -14.22 25.06 38.78
CA ILE A 85 -13.51 26.15 39.47
C ILE A 85 -14.23 27.49 39.31
N LEU A 86 -14.68 27.81 38.08
CA LEU A 86 -15.23 29.10 37.71
C LEU A 86 -16.75 29.16 37.85
N GLN A 87 -17.42 28.00 37.83
CA GLN A 87 -18.87 27.84 37.93
C GLN A 87 -19.64 28.61 36.85
N GLN A 88 -19.02 28.83 35.68
CA GLN A 88 -19.58 29.59 34.56
C GLN A 88 -20.24 28.66 33.54
N ASP A 89 -21.49 28.95 33.17
CA ASP A 89 -22.28 28.16 32.22
C ASP A 89 -21.68 28.10 30.79
N HIS A 90 -20.75 29.02 30.47
CA HIS A 90 -20.04 29.03 29.20
C HIS A 90 -19.21 27.75 28.97
N GLU A 91 -18.62 27.21 30.03
CA GLU A 91 -17.81 25.98 29.98
C GLU A 91 -18.67 24.74 29.68
N LEU A 92 -19.94 24.71 30.12
CA LEU A 92 -20.89 23.64 29.79
C LEU A 92 -21.23 23.61 28.31
N ASN A 93 -21.45 24.78 27.70
CA ASN A 93 -21.79 24.86 26.28
C ASN A 93 -20.63 24.37 25.40
N ILE A 94 -19.39 24.66 25.79
CA ILE A 94 -18.20 24.17 25.07
C ILE A 94 -18.03 22.66 25.28
N PHE A 95 -18.26 22.16 26.50
CA PHE A 95 -18.24 20.72 26.80
C PHE A 95 -19.21 19.92 25.93
N ASP A 96 -20.46 20.38 25.79
CA ASP A 96 -21.47 19.70 24.97
C ASP A 96 -21.10 19.71 23.49
N ALA A 97 -20.54 20.81 22.97
CA ALA A 97 -20.08 20.90 21.59
C ALA A 97 -18.91 19.94 21.30
N LEU A 98 -17.91 19.90 22.18
CA LEU A 98 -16.75 19.01 22.04
C LEU A 98 -17.15 17.54 22.10
N LYS A 99 -18.13 17.19 22.95
CA LYS A 99 -18.66 15.83 23.05
C LYS A 99 -19.31 15.35 21.75
N ASP A 100 -20.05 16.23 21.07
CA ASP A 100 -20.66 15.90 19.78
C ASP A 100 -19.62 15.70 18.67
N ASP A 101 -18.54 16.49 18.65
CA ASP A 101 -17.46 16.33 17.67
C ASP A 101 -16.59 15.10 17.94
N LEU A 102 -16.40 14.73 19.21
CA LEU A 102 -15.73 13.49 19.59
C LEU A 102 -16.56 12.26 19.14
N ARG A 103 -17.88 12.30 19.33
CA ARG A 103 -18.79 11.24 18.87
C ARG A 103 -18.71 11.01 17.36
N LYS A 104 -18.71 12.08 16.57
CA LYS A 104 -18.57 11.99 15.10
C LYS A 104 -17.23 11.36 14.68
N ASN A 105 -16.13 11.71 15.35
CA ASN A 105 -14.81 11.15 15.02
C ASN A 105 -14.70 9.66 15.39
N VAL A 106 -15.33 9.23 16.49
CA VAL A 106 -15.30 7.82 16.90
C VAL A 106 -16.21 6.95 16.03
N GLU A 107 -17.34 7.47 15.55
CA GLU A 107 -18.22 6.75 14.62
C GLU A 107 -17.59 6.57 13.21
N GLN A 108 -16.51 7.28 12.90
CA GLN A 108 -15.80 7.23 11.61
C GLN A 108 -14.56 6.32 11.61
N LEU A 109 -14.18 5.77 12.77
CA LEU A 109 -13.13 4.77 12.94
C LEU A 109 -13.59 3.37 12.51
#